data_AF-A0A377B9P0-F1
#
_entry.id   AF-A0A377B9P0-F1
#
_cell.length_a   1.000
_cell.length_b   1.000
_cell.length_c   1.000
_cell.angle_alpha   90.00
_cell.angle_beta   90.00
_cell.angle_gamma   90.00
#
_symmetry.space_group_name_H-M   'P 1'
#
loop_
_entity.id
_entity.type
_entity.pdbx_description
1 polymer ?
#
loop_
_entity_poly.entity_id
_entity_poly.type
_entity_poly.pdbx_seq_one_letter_code
_entity_poly.pdbx_strand_id
1 'polypeptide(L)'
;MTSRISSGLPIFAMSRHERTLNLTALYRGVTPVHFDSANDGVAAASEAVNLLRDKGYLMSGDLVIVTQGDVMSTVGSTNTTRILTVE
;
A
#
# COMPACT_ATOMS: atom_id res chain seq x y z
N MET A 1 6.23 7.24 -7.32
CA MET A 1 7.70 7.46 -7.20
C MET A 1 8.45 6.14 -7.06
N THR A 2 8.01 5.27 -6.17
CA THR A 2 8.66 3.97 -5.85
C THR A 2 8.97 3.12 -7.08
N SER A 3 8.04 3.00 -8.03
CA SER A 3 8.23 2.20 -9.27
C SER A 3 9.30 2.73 -10.23
N ARG A 4 9.80 3.96 -10.03
CA ARG A 4 10.88 4.53 -10.86
C ARG A 4 12.27 4.17 -10.37
N ILE A 5 12.41 3.64 -9.15
CA ILE A 5 13.67 3.15 -8.59
C ILE A 5 13.61 1.62 -8.59
N SER A 6 14.62 0.96 -9.16
CA SER A 6 14.68 -0.50 -9.22
C SER A 6 15.26 -1.06 -7.91
N SER A 7 14.40 -1.40 -6.95
CA SER A 7 14.81 -2.07 -5.70
C SER A 7 14.81 -3.60 -5.79
N GLY A 8 14.12 -4.18 -6.78
CA GLY A 8 13.87 -5.63 -6.86
C GLY A 8 12.82 -6.13 -5.86
N LEU A 9 12.26 -5.24 -5.03
CA LEU A 9 11.20 -5.58 -4.08
C LEU A 9 9.81 -5.49 -4.75
N PRO A 10 8.84 -6.32 -4.34
CA PRO A 10 7.46 -6.20 -4.79
C PRO A 10 6.86 -4.86 -4.34
N ILE A 11 6.10 -4.19 -5.22
CA ILE A 11 5.41 -2.94 -4.92
C ILE A 11 3.92 -3.16 -5.06
N PHE A 12 3.15 -2.83 -4.02
CA PHE A 12 1.69 -2.88 -4.05
C PHE A 12 1.12 -1.46 -4.09
N ALA A 13 0.24 -1.20 -5.06
CA ALA A 13 -0.50 0.06 -5.13
C ALA A 13 -1.94 -0.17 -4.66
N MET A 14 -2.33 0.49 -3.57
CA MET A 14 -3.61 0.26 -2.90
C MET A 14 -4.51 1.48 -3.03
N SER A 15 -5.75 1.30 -3.49
CA SER A 15 -6.70 2.39 -3.69
C SER A 15 -8.15 1.88 -3.77
N ARG A 16 -9.10 2.72 -3.36
CA ARG A 16 -10.54 2.52 -3.57
C ARG A 16 -11.02 2.88 -4.98
N HIS A 17 -10.17 3.56 -5.76
CA HIS A 17 -10.53 4.08 -7.07
C HIS A 17 -9.98 3.18 -8.19
N GLU A 18 -10.88 2.51 -8.92
CA GLU A 18 -10.49 1.63 -10.04
C GLU A 18 -9.62 2.32 -11.09
N ARG A 19 -9.91 3.59 -11.41
CA ARG A 19 -9.09 4.37 -12.35
C ARG A 19 -7.62 4.44 -11.92
N THR A 20 -7.37 4.62 -10.61
CA THR A 20 -6.02 4.65 -10.04
C THR A 20 -5.36 3.28 -10.15
N LEU A 21 -6.09 2.22 -9.81
CA LEU A 21 -5.59 0.84 -9.89
C LEU A 21 -5.21 0.48 -11.34
N ASN A 22 -6.09 0.76 -12.30
CA ASN A 22 -5.85 0.52 -13.73
C ASN A 22 -4.62 1.26 -14.24
N LEU A 23 -4.40 2.51 -13.80
CA LEU A 23 -3.22 3.26 -14.16
C LEU A 23 -1.94 2.66 -13.54
N THR A 24 -1.99 2.30 -12.27
CA THR A 24 -0.83 1.72 -11.57
C THR A 24 -0.47 0.32 -12.05
N ALA A 25 -1.42 -0.42 -12.65
CA ALA A 25 -1.18 -1.69 -13.32
C ALA A 25 -0.17 -1.58 -14.48
N LEU A 26 -0.06 -0.39 -15.08
CA LEU A 26 0.88 -0.12 -16.17
C LEU A 26 2.30 0.19 -15.65
N TYR A 27 2.48 0.36 -14.34
CA TYR A 27 3.78 0.69 -13.76
C TYR A 27 4.62 -0.56 -13.56
N ARG A 28 5.88 -0.49 -13.98
CA ARG A 28 6.83 -1.60 -13.84
C ARG A 28 6.94 -2.06 -12.37
N GLY A 29 6.73 -3.36 -12.15
CA GLY A 29 6.90 -4.01 -10.85
C GLY A 29 5.81 -3.66 -9.82
N VAL A 30 4.70 -3.06 -10.24
CA VAL A 30 3.60 -2.68 -9.37
C VAL A 30 2.42 -3.65 -9.53
N THR A 31 1.93 -4.18 -8.42
CA THR A 31 0.70 -4.97 -8.35
C THR A 31 -0.41 -4.10 -7.74
N PRO A 32 -1.45 -3.73 -8.50
CA PRO A 32 -2.59 -2.99 -7.95
C PRO A 32 -3.47 -3.90 -7.10
N VAL A 33 -3.92 -3.40 -5.95
CA VAL A 33 -4.80 -4.13 -5.03
C VAL A 33 -5.92 -3.18 -4.57
N HIS A 34 -7.17 -3.55 -4.84
CA HIS A 34 -8.30 -2.77 -4.33
C HIS A 34 -8.30 -2.79 -2.79
N PHE A 35 -8.39 -1.60 -2.20
CA PHE A 35 -8.41 -1.39 -0.76
C PHE A 35 -9.21 -0.14 -0.44
N ASP A 36 -10.22 -0.30 0.40
CA ASP A 36 -11.04 0.81 0.90
C ASP A 36 -11.18 0.64 2.41
N SER A 37 -10.63 1.58 3.16
CA SER A 37 -10.64 1.58 4.62
C SER A 37 -11.36 2.82 5.11
N ALA A 38 -12.18 2.63 6.14
CA ALA A 38 -12.82 3.73 6.87
C ALA A 38 -11.90 4.31 7.98
N ASN A 39 -10.71 3.72 8.17
CA ASN A 39 -9.75 4.11 9.19
C ASN A 39 -8.65 4.99 8.60
N ASP A 40 -7.89 5.63 9.50
CA ASP A 40 -6.76 6.52 9.20
C ASP A 40 -5.47 6.05 9.87
N GLY A 41 -4.35 6.66 9.48
CA GLY A 41 -3.06 6.49 10.14
C GLY A 41 -2.62 5.03 10.28
N VAL A 42 -2.23 4.64 11.50
CA VAL A 42 -1.69 3.29 11.78
C VAL A 42 -2.73 2.20 11.51
N ALA A 43 -4.00 2.43 11.86
CA ALA A 43 -5.05 1.42 11.69
C ALA A 43 -5.26 1.08 10.21
N ALA A 44 -5.32 2.10 9.34
CA ALA A 44 -5.41 1.89 7.90
C ALA A 44 -4.18 1.16 7.33
N ALA A 45 -2.99 1.48 7.82
CA ALA A 45 -1.76 0.80 7.40
C ALA A 45 -1.76 -0.68 7.81
N SER A 46 -2.18 -1.00 9.04
CA SER A 46 -2.30 -2.38 9.50
C SER A 46 -3.35 -3.16 8.72
N GLU A 47 -4.50 -2.56 8.40
CA GLU A 47 -5.51 -3.19 7.55
C GLU A 47 -5.01 -3.47 6.14
N ALA A 48 -4.27 -2.54 5.54
CA ALA A 48 -3.65 -2.73 4.24
C ALA A 48 -2.68 -3.91 4.23
N VAL A 49 -1.84 -4.01 5.26
CA VAL A 49 -0.88 -5.12 5.44
C VAL A 49 -1.60 -6.46 5.64
N ASN A 50 -2.61 -6.49 6.50
CA ASN A 50 -3.40 -7.69 6.74
C ASN A 50 -4.11 -8.17 5.46
N LEU A 51 -4.66 -7.25 4.67
CA LEU A 51 -5.27 -7.60 3.39
C LEU A 51 -4.26 -8.27 2.43
N LEU A 52 -3.03 -7.75 2.36
CA LEU A 52 -2.00 -8.35 1.51
C LEU A 52 -1.56 -9.72 2.02
N ARG A 53 -1.45 -9.90 3.33
CA ARG A 53 -1.22 -11.22 3.97
C ARG A 53 -2.33 -12.20 3.65
N ASP A 54 -3.59 -11.79 3.82
CA ASP A 54 -4.75 -12.65 3.60
C ASP A 54 -4.91 -13.05 2.12
N LYS A 55 -4.38 -12.23 1.19
CA LYS A 55 -4.25 -12.57 -0.24
C LYS A 55 -3.04 -13.44 -0.58
N GLY A 56 -2.20 -13.76 0.40
CA GLY A 56 -1.00 -14.60 0.24
C GLY A 56 0.20 -13.86 -0.34
N TYR A 57 0.19 -12.52 -0.38
CA TYR A 57 1.34 -11.73 -0.85
C TYR A 57 2.42 -11.52 0.21
N LEU A 58 2.02 -11.58 1.48
CA LEU A 58 2.89 -11.39 2.64
C LEU A 58 2.74 -12.57 3.61
N MET A 59 3.77 -12.80 4.40
CA MET A 59 3.79 -13.79 5.47
C MET A 59 4.00 -13.11 6.83
N SER A 60 3.51 -13.74 7.90
CA SER A 60 3.80 -13.30 9.27
C SER A 60 5.32 -13.24 9.49
N GLY A 61 5.78 -12.14 10.09
CA GLY A 61 7.19 -11.83 10.29
C GLY A 61 7.86 -11.01 9.17
N ASP A 62 7.20 -10.82 8.02
CA ASP A 62 7.74 -9.94 6.97
C ASP A 62 7.84 -8.49 7.45
N LEU A 63 8.83 -7.76 6.95
CA LEU A 63 8.99 -6.33 7.22
C LEU A 63 8.57 -5.53 5.99
N VAL A 64 7.60 -4.64 6.15
CA VAL A 64 7.04 -3.86 5.04
C VAL A 64 7.16 -2.35 5.28
N ILE A 65 7.35 -1.62 4.18
CA ILE A 65 7.34 -0.17 4.17
C ILE A 65 5.98 0.29 3.61
N VAL A 66 5.22 1.02 4.42
CA VAL A 66 3.94 1.60 4.02
C VAL A 66 4.11 3.11 3.85
N THR A 67 3.80 3.61 2.66
CA THR A 67 3.77 5.04 2.36
C THR A 67 2.33 5.46 2.10
N GLN A 68 1.79 6.37 2.90
CA GLN A 68 0.40 6.83 2.79
C GLN A 68 0.26 8.31 3.20
N GLY A 69 -0.93 8.88 2.98
CA GLY A 69 -1.33 10.10 3.69
C GLY A 69 -1.85 9.70 5.07
N ASP A 70 -1.37 10.35 6.14
CA ASP A 70 -1.72 9.96 7.52
C ASP A 70 -3.21 10.15 7.85
N VAL A 71 -3.85 11.11 7.18
CA VAL A 71 -5.30 11.33 7.21
C VAL A 71 -5.85 10.93 5.85
N MET A 72 -6.63 9.85 5.78
CA MET A 72 -7.28 9.44 4.53
C MET A 72 -8.38 10.46 4.19
N SER A 73 -8.71 10.56 2.89
CA SER A 73 -9.80 11.42 2.38
C SER A 73 -9.63 12.93 2.54
N THR A 74 -8.54 13.42 3.14
CA THR A 74 -8.15 14.83 2.99
C THR A 74 -7.42 15.01 1.66
N VAL A 75 -7.78 16.02 0.88
CA VAL A 75 -7.06 16.37 -0.35
C VAL A 75 -5.66 16.84 0.05
N GLY A 76 -4.68 15.95 -0.06
CA GLY A 76 -3.30 16.17 0.38
C GLY A 76 -2.40 14.99 -0.01
N SER A 77 -1.10 15.26 -0.13
CA SER A 77 -0.08 14.30 -0.59
C SER A 77 0.26 13.22 0.44
N THR A 78 0.90 12.14 -0.02
CA THR A 78 1.65 11.22 0.84
C THR A 78 2.61 11.99 1.76
N ASN A 79 2.46 11.86 3.07
CA ASN A 79 3.26 12.58 4.07
C ASN A 79 3.88 11.66 5.12
N THR A 80 3.54 10.38 5.12
CA THR A 80 3.97 9.44 6.16
C THR A 80 4.50 8.15 5.56
N THR A 81 5.65 7.73 6.09
CA THR A 81 6.25 6.41 5.85
C THR A 81 6.32 5.67 7.17
N ARG A 82 5.86 4.41 7.18
CA ARG A 82 5.89 3.52 8.34
C ARG A 82 6.63 2.24 7.97
N ILE A 83 7.34 1.67 8.93
CA ILE A 83 7.89 0.32 8.84
C ILE A 83 7.06 -0.53 9.80
N LEU A 84 6.43 -1.58 9.28
CA LEU A 84 5.56 -2.48 10.03
C LEU A 84 6.05 -3.92 9.87
N THR A 85 5.95 -4.69 10.93
CA THR A 85 6.09 -6.15 10.87
C THR A 85 4.71 -6.74 10.62
N VAL A 86 4.59 -7.66 9.67
CA VAL A 86 3.35 -8.38 9.39
C VAL A 86 3.08 -9.35 10.53
N GLU A 87 1.87 -9.31 11.09
CA GLU A 87 1.41 -10.26 12.12
C GLU A 87 0.91 -11.57 11.53
#